data_AF-A0AA45BX92-F1
#
_entry.id   AF-A0AA45BX92-F1
#
_cell.length_a   1.000
_cell.length_b   1.000
_cell.length_c   1.000
_cell.angle_alpha   90.00
_cell.angle_beta   90.00
_cell.angle_gamma   90.00
#
_symmetry.space_group_name_H-M   'P 1'
#
loop_
_entity.id
_entity.type
_entity.pdbx_description
1 polymer ?
#
loop_
_entity_poly.entity_id
_entity_poly.type
_entity_poly.pdbx_seq_one_letter_code
_entity_poly.pdbx_strand_id
1 'polypeptide(L)'
;MIVIGRSIVHPYITNEYEPFAAEKQQILSIMAGNQEVYSFRTADELRFDLNLRVYIITSALELFQSGFQFRTFQQSFCNPQFWERTSLGGFQLLPNIAPSIAIQDIFKNGKLYGTECATAMIIIFYKALLSLYEEKTFNRLFANLLLYTWD
;
A
#
# COMPACT_ATOMS: atom_id res chain seq x y z
N MET A 1 -21.45 10.40 -3.52
CA MET A 1 -21.71 11.45 -2.49
C MET A 1 -20.70 11.36 -1.35
N ILE A 2 -20.17 12.50 -0.86
CA ILE A 2 -19.19 12.52 0.24
C ILE A 2 -19.82 13.18 1.48
N VAL A 3 -19.70 12.54 2.63
CA VAL A 3 -20.22 12.99 3.93
C VAL A 3 -19.07 13.07 4.94
N ILE A 4 -18.94 14.21 5.62
CA ILE A 4 -18.02 14.38 6.75
C ILE A 4 -18.84 14.69 8.00
N GLY A 5 -18.73 13.83 9.02
CA GLY A 5 -19.56 13.91 10.22
C GLY A 5 -21.04 13.73 9.88
N ARG A 6 -21.79 14.82 9.88
CA ARG A 6 -23.23 14.85 9.52
C ARG A 6 -23.54 15.70 8.29
N SER A 7 -22.51 16.21 7.63
CA SER A 7 -22.65 17.18 6.54
C SER A 7 -22.26 16.54 5.22
N ILE A 8 -23.12 16.70 4.22
CA ILE A 8 -22.76 16.44 2.82
C ILE A 8 -21.80 17.54 2.38
N VAL A 9 -20.69 17.15 1.76
CA VAL A 9 -19.62 18.06 1.36
C VAL A 9 -19.25 17.86 -0.12
N HIS A 10 -18.73 18.94 -0.72
CA HIS A 10 -18.16 18.94 -2.07
C HIS A 10 -16.68 19.37 -2.00
N PRO A 11 -15.80 18.51 -1.45
CA PRO A 11 -14.40 18.85 -1.23
C PRO A 11 -13.66 19.02 -2.56
N TYR A 12 -12.66 19.90 -2.54
CA TYR A 12 -11.72 20.12 -3.63
C TYR A 12 -10.34 20.42 -3.06
N ILE A 13 -9.30 20.10 -3.82
CA ILE A 13 -7.91 20.37 -3.44
C ILE A 13 -7.63 21.86 -3.63
N THR A 14 -7.26 22.54 -2.56
CA THR A 14 -7.04 24.01 -2.54
C THR A 14 -5.57 24.39 -2.69
N ASN A 15 -4.65 23.51 -2.32
CA ASN A 15 -3.21 23.75 -2.38
C ASN A 15 -2.61 23.01 -3.57
N GLU A 16 -2.18 23.75 -4.60
CA GLU A 16 -1.54 23.18 -5.79
C GLU A 16 -0.17 22.54 -5.51
N TYR A 17 0.47 22.91 -4.40
CA TYR A 17 1.73 22.31 -3.95
C TYR A 17 1.52 21.04 -3.11
N GLU A 18 0.27 20.61 -2.88
CA GLU A 18 0.00 19.35 -2.22
C GLU A 18 0.52 18.18 -3.10
N PRO A 19 1.26 17.21 -2.54
CA PRO A 19 1.68 16.04 -3.30
C PRO A 19 0.48 15.35 -3.95
N PHE A 20 0.57 15.10 -5.25
CA PHE A 20 -0.47 14.46 -6.05
C PHE A 20 -1.82 15.21 -6.06
N ALA A 21 -1.79 16.55 -6.02
CA ALA A 21 -3.01 17.38 -6.01
C ALA A 21 -3.97 17.05 -7.17
N ALA A 22 -3.45 16.85 -8.38
CA ALA A 22 -4.26 16.56 -9.56
C ALA A 22 -4.95 15.20 -9.47
N GLU A 23 -4.22 14.17 -9.07
CA GLU A 23 -4.73 12.80 -8.90
C GLU A 23 -5.78 12.75 -7.78
N LYS A 24 -5.54 13.44 -6.67
CA LYS A 24 -6.52 13.56 -5.58
C LYS A 24 -7.78 14.26 -6.03
N GLN A 25 -7.67 15.33 -6.83
CA GLN A 25 -8.83 16.02 -7.38
C GLN A 25 -9.63 15.13 -8.34
N GLN A 26 -8.96 14.28 -9.13
CA GLN A 26 -9.63 13.29 -9.98
C GLN A 26 -10.37 12.24 -9.14
N ILE A 27 -9.74 11.70 -8.10
CA ILE A 27 -10.37 10.74 -7.18
C ILE A 27 -11.60 11.36 -6.52
N LEU A 28 -11.51 12.60 -6.02
CA LEU A 28 -12.64 13.32 -5.45
C LEU A 28 -13.80 13.49 -6.45
N SER A 29 -13.48 13.82 -7.69
CA SER A 29 -14.47 13.96 -8.76
C SER A 29 -15.21 12.64 -9.01
N ILE A 30 -14.49 11.51 -9.01
CA ILE A 30 -15.06 10.16 -9.16
C ILE A 30 -15.94 9.81 -7.96
N MET A 31 -15.47 10.04 -6.73
CA MET A 31 -16.23 9.78 -5.50
C MET A 31 -17.50 10.63 -5.39
N ALA A 32 -17.45 11.86 -5.88
CA ALA A 32 -18.60 12.75 -5.91
C ALA A 32 -19.62 12.36 -6.99
N GLY A 33 -19.13 11.87 -8.14
CA GLY A 33 -19.94 11.55 -9.32
C GLY A 33 -20.60 10.17 -9.33
N ASN A 34 -20.25 9.27 -8.40
CA ASN A 34 -20.86 7.93 -8.33
C ASN A 34 -22.06 7.87 -7.35
N GLN A 35 -22.79 6.75 -7.39
CA GLN A 35 -23.96 6.49 -6.54
C GLN A 35 -23.60 6.04 -5.11
N GLU A 36 -22.31 5.89 -4.81
CA GLU A 36 -21.84 5.43 -3.50
C GLU A 36 -21.85 6.57 -2.47
N VAL A 37 -22.00 6.20 -1.19
CA VAL A 37 -21.90 7.14 -0.07
C VAL A 37 -20.57 6.93 0.66
N TYR A 38 -19.63 7.85 0.46
CA TYR A 38 -18.37 7.87 1.19
C TYR A 38 -18.53 8.69 2.48
N SER A 39 -18.45 8.03 3.63
CA SER A 39 -18.64 8.67 4.94
C SER A 39 -17.35 8.67 5.73
N PHE A 40 -16.97 9.86 6.22
CA PHE A 40 -15.78 10.09 7.03
C PHE A 40 -16.18 10.80 8.32
N ARG A 41 -15.47 10.56 9.43
CA ARG A 41 -15.71 11.25 10.71
C ARG A 41 -15.16 12.67 10.68
N THR A 42 -14.03 12.87 9.99
CA THR A 42 -13.30 14.14 9.93
C THR A 42 -12.73 14.40 8.54
N ALA A 43 -12.37 15.65 8.26
CA ALA A 43 -11.66 15.99 7.03
C ALA A 43 -10.28 15.33 6.92
N ASP A 44 -9.62 15.09 8.07
CA ASP A 44 -8.33 14.39 8.10
C ASP A 44 -8.47 12.92 7.67
N GLU A 45 -9.59 12.27 7.98
CA GLU A 45 -9.87 10.90 7.54
C GLU A 45 -10.09 10.83 6.03
N LEU A 46 -10.83 11.79 5.44
CA LEU A 46 -10.92 11.93 3.98
C LEU A 46 -9.54 12.17 3.37
N ARG A 47 -8.72 13.07 3.96
CA ARG A 47 -7.36 13.33 3.47
C ARG A 47 -6.49 12.07 3.54
N PHE A 48 -6.61 11.27 4.60
CA PHE A 48 -5.92 9.99 4.72
C PHE A 48 -6.35 9.01 3.62
N ASP A 49 -7.66 8.85 3.39
CA ASP A 49 -8.20 7.97 2.33
C ASP A 49 -7.70 8.38 0.94
N LEU A 50 -7.70 9.68 0.62
CA LEU A 50 -7.17 10.19 -0.64
C LEU A 50 -5.68 9.90 -0.80
N ASN A 51 -4.87 10.16 0.23
CA ASN A 51 -3.44 9.85 0.18
C ASN A 51 -3.21 8.35 0.02
N LEU A 52 -3.96 7.51 0.74
CA LEU A 52 -3.85 6.05 0.65
C LEU A 52 -4.17 5.55 -0.75
N ARG A 53 -5.26 6.01 -1.37
CA ARG A 53 -5.63 5.64 -2.74
C ARG A 53 -4.53 5.98 -3.73
N VAL A 54 -3.96 7.18 -3.63
CA VAL A 54 -2.84 7.58 -4.50
C VAL A 54 -1.62 6.71 -4.27
N TYR A 55 -1.23 6.48 -3.02
CA TYR A 55 -0.05 5.66 -2.73
C TYR A 55 -0.23 4.19 -3.08
N ILE A 56 -1.46 3.66 -3.11
CA ILE A 56 -1.75 2.33 -3.67
C ILE A 56 -1.43 2.33 -5.18
N ILE A 57 -1.88 3.34 -5.91
CA ILE A 57 -1.63 3.47 -7.36
C ILE A 57 -0.13 3.59 -7.63
N THR A 58 0.57 4.48 -6.93
CA THR A 58 2.02 4.66 -7.14
C THR A 58 2.81 3.42 -6.74
N SER A 59 2.44 2.75 -5.64
CA SER A 59 3.09 1.51 -5.23
C SER A 59 2.86 0.39 -6.25
N ALA A 60 1.67 0.29 -6.86
CA ALA A 60 1.43 -0.68 -7.93
C ALA A 60 2.35 -0.44 -9.15
N LEU A 61 2.53 0.82 -9.53
CA LEU A 61 3.45 1.20 -10.62
C LEU A 61 4.91 0.92 -10.26
N GLU A 62 5.34 1.25 -9.03
CA GLU A 62 6.69 0.95 -8.54
C GLU A 62 6.95 -0.56 -8.53
N LEU A 63 5.99 -1.38 -8.08
CA LEU A 63 6.15 -2.84 -8.05
C LEU A 63 6.28 -3.39 -9.48
N PHE A 64 5.47 -2.91 -10.42
CA PHE A 64 5.57 -3.27 -11.82
C PHE A 64 6.95 -2.94 -12.41
N GLN A 65 7.51 -1.77 -12.08
CA GLN A 65 8.82 -1.33 -12.56
C GLN A 65 10.00 -2.04 -11.89
N SER A 66 9.83 -2.57 -10.67
CA SER A 66 10.88 -3.23 -9.88
C SER A 66 11.44 -4.52 -10.50
N GLY A 67 10.73 -5.11 -11.46
CA GLY A 67 11.05 -6.43 -12.02
C GLY A 67 10.58 -7.60 -11.16
N PHE A 68 9.67 -7.36 -10.21
CA PHE A 68 8.94 -8.38 -9.47
C PHE A 68 8.25 -9.37 -10.40
N GLN A 69 8.29 -10.66 -10.06
CA GLN A 69 7.83 -11.71 -10.97
C GLN A 69 6.59 -12.43 -10.44
N PHE A 70 5.68 -12.81 -11.35
CA PHE A 70 4.64 -13.76 -11.00
C PHE A 70 5.22 -15.16 -10.81
N ARG A 71 4.85 -15.84 -9.72
CA ARG A 71 5.14 -17.27 -9.47
C ARG A 71 4.00 -17.90 -8.69
N THR A 72 3.77 -19.19 -8.88
CA THR A 72 2.93 -19.94 -7.95
C THR A 72 3.60 -20.04 -6.58
N PHE A 73 2.83 -20.31 -5.53
CA PHE A 73 3.40 -20.50 -4.19
C PHE A 73 4.49 -21.57 -4.15
N GLN A 74 4.33 -22.67 -4.89
CA GLN A 74 5.34 -23.73 -4.96
C GLN A 74 6.68 -23.24 -5.53
N GLN A 75 6.64 -22.26 -6.44
CA GLN A 75 7.80 -21.71 -7.14
C GLN A 75 8.19 -20.31 -6.64
N SER A 76 7.55 -19.82 -5.58
CA SER A 76 7.84 -18.48 -5.06
C SER A 76 9.27 -18.39 -4.58
N PHE A 77 9.82 -17.18 -4.56
CA PHE A 77 11.14 -16.90 -4.03
C PHE A 77 11.20 -15.45 -3.53
N CYS A 78 12.07 -15.22 -2.55
CA CYS A 78 12.25 -13.92 -1.90
C CYS A 78 13.73 -13.73 -1.55
N ASN A 79 14.12 -12.48 -1.30
CA ASN A 79 15.48 -12.17 -0.86
C ASN A 79 15.73 -12.74 0.56
N PRO A 80 16.64 -13.72 0.72
CA PRO A 80 16.90 -14.37 2.01
C PRO A 80 17.58 -13.46 3.03
N GLN A 81 18.04 -12.26 2.63
CA GLN A 81 18.53 -11.26 3.57
C GLN A 81 17.42 -10.72 4.50
N PHE A 82 16.17 -10.73 4.05
CA PHE A 82 15.04 -10.14 4.77
C PHE A 82 13.94 -11.14 5.09
N TRP A 83 13.78 -12.17 4.28
CA TRP A 83 12.62 -13.07 4.32
C TRP A 83 13.04 -14.53 4.31
N GLU A 84 12.42 -15.33 5.18
CA GLU A 84 12.40 -16.78 5.06
C GLU A 84 11.21 -17.21 4.20
N ARG A 85 11.47 -17.98 3.14
CA ARG A 85 10.39 -18.61 2.37
C ARG A 85 9.87 -19.82 3.13
N THR A 86 8.63 -19.76 3.57
CA THR A 86 7.93 -20.87 4.24
C THR A 86 7.71 -22.06 3.31
N SER A 87 7.40 -23.23 3.87
CA SER A 87 7.06 -24.44 3.09
C SER A 87 5.84 -24.24 2.18
N LEU A 88 4.91 -23.36 2.57
CA LEU A 88 3.72 -22.99 1.80
C LEU A 88 3.96 -21.88 0.77
N GLY A 89 5.19 -21.36 0.66
CA GLY A 89 5.55 -20.33 -0.31
C GLY A 89 5.28 -18.89 0.10
N GLY A 90 4.83 -18.65 1.34
CA GLY A 90 4.75 -17.31 1.94
C GLY A 90 6.13 -16.79 2.40
N PHE A 91 6.26 -15.49 2.57
CA PHE A 91 7.50 -14.83 2.98
C PHE A 91 7.38 -14.36 4.43
N GLN A 92 8.03 -15.08 5.33
CA GLN A 92 8.09 -14.74 6.75
C GLN A 92 9.23 -13.75 6.97
N LEU A 93 8.95 -12.60 7.57
CA LEU A 93 9.98 -11.63 7.92
C LEU A 93 10.96 -12.24 8.92
N LEU A 94 12.26 -12.07 8.67
CA LEU A 94 13.29 -12.56 9.59
C LEU A 94 13.29 -11.79 10.92
N PRO A 95 13.65 -12.45 12.04
CA PRO A 95 13.72 -11.79 13.33
C PRO A 95 14.66 -10.58 13.32
N ASN A 96 14.25 -9.50 14.00
CA ASN A 96 15.01 -8.26 14.15
C ASN A 96 15.25 -7.46 12.85
N ILE A 97 14.61 -7.83 11.73
CA ILE A 97 14.57 -7.00 10.53
C ILE A 97 13.44 -5.98 10.65
N ALA A 98 13.73 -4.72 10.32
CA ALA A 98 12.73 -3.67 10.24
C ALA A 98 11.77 -3.92 9.05
N PRO A 99 10.44 -4.00 9.28
CA PRO A 99 9.45 -4.19 8.21
C PRO A 99 9.55 -3.16 7.09
N SER A 100 9.83 -1.90 7.41
CA SER A 100 10.04 -0.81 6.46
C SER A 100 11.12 -1.15 5.43
N ILE A 101 12.27 -1.62 5.91
CA ILE A 101 13.43 -1.96 5.09
C ILE A 101 13.13 -3.19 4.22
N ALA A 102 12.51 -4.23 4.80
CA ALA A 102 12.18 -5.45 4.08
C ALA A 102 11.14 -5.20 2.97
N ILE A 103 10.12 -4.37 3.23
CA ILE A 103 9.15 -3.96 2.21
C ILE A 103 9.83 -3.10 1.14
N GLN A 104 10.63 -2.09 1.52
CA GLN A 104 11.36 -1.27 0.54
C GLN A 104 12.28 -2.09 -0.37
N ASP A 105 12.90 -3.15 0.17
CA ASP A 105 13.75 -4.04 -0.60
C ASP A 105 13.01 -4.74 -1.75
N ILE A 106 11.73 -5.09 -1.57
CA ILE A 106 10.91 -5.68 -2.64
C ILE A 106 10.81 -4.74 -3.84
N PHE A 107 10.65 -3.43 -3.61
CA PHE A 107 10.52 -2.44 -4.67
C PHE A 107 11.86 -2.06 -5.29
N LYS A 108 12.95 -2.13 -4.51
CA LYS A 108 14.31 -1.82 -4.98
C LYS A 108 14.95 -2.97 -5.74
N ASN A 109 14.73 -4.20 -5.27
CA ASN A 109 15.36 -5.43 -5.74
C ASN A 109 14.32 -6.45 -6.23
N GLY A 110 13.25 -5.98 -6.88
CA GLY A 110 12.10 -6.81 -7.26
C GLY A 110 12.42 -8.10 -8.01
N LYS A 111 13.50 -8.13 -8.79
CA LYS A 111 13.99 -9.35 -9.46
C LYS A 111 14.38 -10.50 -8.51
N LEU A 112 14.62 -10.21 -7.23
CA LEU A 112 14.86 -11.21 -6.18
C LEU A 112 13.57 -11.75 -5.56
N TYR A 113 12.42 -11.35 -6.09
CA TYR A 113 11.10 -11.70 -5.57
C TYR A 113 10.18 -12.22 -6.67
N GLY A 114 9.41 -13.25 -6.33
CA GLY A 114 8.24 -13.62 -7.12
C GLY A 114 7.25 -14.50 -6.36
N THR A 115 5.97 -14.20 -6.53
CA THR A 115 4.84 -14.85 -5.82
C THR A 115 3.53 -14.62 -6.56
N GLU A 116 2.43 -15.08 -5.97
CA GLU A 116 1.06 -15.00 -6.50
C GLU A 116 0.49 -13.58 -6.46
N CYS A 117 -0.59 -13.37 -7.23
CA CYS A 117 -1.23 -12.05 -7.37
C CYS A 117 -1.83 -11.52 -6.07
N ALA A 118 -2.42 -12.38 -5.24
CA ALA A 118 -2.99 -11.98 -3.94
C ALA A 118 -1.92 -11.37 -3.03
N THR A 119 -0.78 -12.06 -2.87
CA THR A 119 0.34 -11.58 -2.06
C THR A 119 0.93 -10.28 -2.63
N ALA A 120 0.98 -10.13 -3.96
CA ALA A 120 1.43 -8.88 -4.59
C ALA A 120 0.53 -7.68 -4.24
N MET A 121 -0.79 -7.89 -4.14
CA MET A 121 -1.72 -6.84 -3.68
C MET A 121 -1.44 -6.42 -2.24
N ILE A 122 -1.17 -7.38 -1.35
CA ILE A 122 -0.83 -7.09 0.04
C ILE A 122 0.49 -6.31 0.15
N ILE A 123 1.51 -6.67 -0.64
CA ILE A 123 2.78 -5.93 -0.73
C ILE A 123 2.54 -4.46 -1.14
N ILE A 124 1.66 -4.23 -2.11
CA ILE A 124 1.28 -2.87 -2.55
C ILE A 124 0.64 -2.10 -1.39
N PHE A 125 -0.27 -2.71 -0.63
CA PHE A 125 -0.90 -2.05 0.53
C PHE A 125 0.12 -1.72 1.62
N TYR A 126 1.04 -2.62 1.95
CA TYR A 126 2.11 -2.34 2.91
C TYR A 126 3.01 -1.19 2.46
N LYS A 127 3.39 -1.14 1.17
CA LYS A 127 4.17 -0.01 0.65
C LYS A 127 3.40 1.30 0.67
N ALA A 128 2.10 1.27 0.37
CA ALA A 128 1.26 2.45 0.45
C ALA A 128 1.16 3.00 1.88
N LEU A 129 0.96 2.12 2.87
CA LEU A 129 0.96 2.48 4.29
C LEU A 129 2.33 2.96 4.78
N LEU A 130 3.42 2.37 4.29
CA LEU A 130 4.77 2.83 4.59
C LEU A 130 5.04 4.25 4.07
N SER A 131 4.43 4.65 2.95
CA SER A 131 4.51 6.02 2.43
C SER A 131 3.68 7.03 3.23
N LEU A 132 2.74 6.56 4.06
CA LEU A 132 1.85 7.41 4.88
C LEU A 132 2.34 7.56 6.32
N TYR A 133 2.89 6.49 6.89
CA TYR A 133 3.33 6.46 8.27
C TYR A 133 4.79 6.85 8.42
N GLU A 134 5.13 7.41 9.58
CA GLU A 134 6.51 7.43 10.03
C GLU A 134 7.05 6.00 10.12
N GLU A 135 8.31 5.82 9.73
CA GLU A 135 8.94 4.51 9.65
C GLU A 135 8.86 3.73 10.98
N LYS A 136 9.08 4.42 12.10
CA LYS A 136 8.96 3.83 13.45
C LYS A 136 7.54 3.33 13.74
N THR A 137 6.52 4.04 13.28
CA THR A 137 5.13 3.65 13.44
C THR A 137 4.82 2.41 12.60
N PHE A 138 5.24 2.41 11.34
CA PHE A 138 5.10 1.25 10.46
C PHE A 138 5.77 0.00 11.06
N ASN A 139 7.04 0.13 11.46
CA ASN A 139 7.82 -0.97 12.04
C ASN A 139 7.20 -1.55 13.30
N ARG A 140 6.59 -0.70 14.14
CA ARG A 140 5.89 -1.15 15.35
C ARG A 140 4.59 -1.89 15.02
N LEU A 141 3.81 -1.40 14.06
CA LEU A 141 2.51 -1.98 13.70
C LEU A 141 2.67 -3.33 12.99
N PHE A 142 3.74 -3.50 12.22
CA PHE A 142 3.93 -4.64 11.33
C PHE A 142 5.19 -5.45 11.67
N ALA A 143 5.55 -5.58 12.95
CA ALA A 143 6.84 -6.14 13.39
C ALA A 143 7.07 -7.64 13.04
N ASN A 144 6.01 -8.40 12.75
CA ASN A 144 6.09 -9.84 12.46
C ASN A 144 5.32 -10.18 11.19
N LEU A 145 5.67 -9.53 10.07
CA LEU A 145 4.98 -9.74 8.80
C LEU A 145 5.16 -11.15 8.26
N LEU A 146 4.05 -11.69 7.78
CA LEU A 146 4.00 -12.82 6.86
C LEU A 146 3.31 -12.32 5.59
N LEU A 147 3.96 -12.46 4.44
CA LEU A 147 3.34 -12.18 3.15
C LEU A 147 2.88 -13.51 2.56
N TYR A 148 1.58 -13.78 2.63
CA TYR A 148 1.01 -15.02 2.11
C TYR A 148 -0.46 -14.84 1.76
N THR A 149 -0.84 -15.10 0.50
CA THR A 149 -2.22 -14.96 0.04
C THR A 149 -2.82 -13.58 0.35
N TRP A 150 -3.79 -13.50 1.25
CA TRP A 150 -4.48 -12.27 1.69
C TRP A 150 -4.14 -11.90 3.14
N ASP A 151 -3.08 -12.50 3.71
CA ASP A 151 -2.53 -12.17 5.04
C ASP A 151 -1.46 -11.06 4.95
#